data_AF-A0A3M2EJ93-F1
#
_entry.id   AF-A0A3M2EJ93-F1
#
_cell.length_a   1.000
_cell.length_b   1.000
_cell.length_c   1.000
_cell.angle_alpha   90.00
_cell.angle_beta   90.00
_cell.angle_gamma   90.00
#
_symmetry.space_group_name_H-M   'P 1'
#
loop_
_entity.id
_entity.type
_entity.pdbx_description
1 polymer ?
#
loop_
_entity_poly.entity_id
_entity_poly.type
_entity_poly.pdbx_seq_one_letter_code
_entity_poly.pdbx_strand_id
1 'polypeptide(L)' 'MAKAELQIDLGAIVANWQALARRAGTAETGAVVKANAYGLGVERVAPALA' A
#
# COMPACT_ATOMS: atom_id res chain seq x y z
N MET A 1 7.24 -4.88 -30.54
CA MET A 1 6.26 -5.31 -29.51
C MET A 1 5.99 -4.15 -28.58
N ALA A 2 4.75 -3.91 -28.18
CA ALA A 2 4.42 -2.85 -27.23
C ALA A 2 4.62 -3.36 -25.79
N LYS A 3 5.15 -2.50 -24.90
CA LYS A 3 5.36 -2.77 -23.47
C LYS A 3 4.64 -1.69 -22.67
N ALA A 4 3.87 -2.09 -21.66
CA ALA A 4 3.29 -1.18 -20.68
C ALA A 4 4.16 -1.12 -19.43
N GLU A 5 4.24 0.05 -18.80
CA GLU A 5 4.97 0.26 -17.55
C GLU A 5 4.04 0.82 -16.48
N LEU A 6 4.19 0.31 -15.26
CA LEU A 6 3.46 0.74 -14.08
C LEU A 6 4.47 1.13 -13.01
N GLN A 7 4.48 2.41 -12.65
CA GLN A 7 5.33 2.93 -11.58
C GLN A 7 4.53 3.00 -10.28
N ILE A 8 5.04 2.35 -9.24
CA ILE A 8 4.43 2.32 -7.92
C ILE A 8 5.31 3.07 -6.94
N ASP A 9 4.75 4.09 -6.31
CA ASP A 9 5.39 4.80 -5.21
C ASP A 9 5.00 4.15 -3.87
N LEU A 10 5.94 3.40 -3.29
CA LEU A 10 5.74 2.76 -1.99
C LEU A 10 5.68 3.79 -0.85
N GLY A 11 6.41 4.90 -0.96
CA GLY A 11 6.40 5.97 0.04
C GLY A 11 5.02 6.63 0.15
N ALA A 12 4.37 6.84 -1.00
CA ALA A 12 3.00 7.34 -1.03
C ALA A 12 2.00 6.36 -0.36
N ILE A 13 2.17 5.05 -0.57
CA ILE A 13 1.32 4.03 0.07
C ILE A 13 1.49 4.07 1.61
N VAL A 14 2.72 4.13 2.10
CA VAL A 14 3.02 4.23 3.53
C VAL A 14 2.46 5.52 4.13
N ALA A 15 2.68 6.66 3.48
CA ALA A 15 2.18 7.95 3.94
C ALA A 15 0.64 7.97 4.05
N ASN A 16 -0.05 7.36 3.08
CA ASN A 16 -1.51 7.24 3.08
C ASN A 16 -2.01 6.34 4.22
N TRP A 17 -1.39 5.17 4.42
CA TRP A 17 -1.74 4.28 5.52
C TRP A 17 -1.52 4.94 6.89
N GLN A 18 -0.39 5.62 7.10
CA GLN A 18 -0.12 6.37 8.33
C GLN A 18 -1.11 7.53 8.52
N ALA A 19 -1.54 8.19 7.45
CA ALA A 19 -2.58 9.22 7.53
C ALA A 19 -3.93 8.64 7.97
N LEU A 20 -4.29 7.45 7.48
CA LEU A 20 -5.47 6.72 7.96
C LEU A 20 -5.32 6.30 9.42
N ALA A 21 -4.14 5.82 9.82
CA ALA A 21 -3.85 5.45 11.20
C ALA A 21 -4.02 6.63 12.18
N ARG A 22 -3.52 7.82 11.81
CA ARG A 22 -3.74 9.04 12.61
C ARG A 22 -5.21 9.41 12.72
N ARG A 23 -6.01 9.17 11.67
CA ARG A 23 -7.45 9.48 11.65
C ARG A 23 -8.29 8.47 12.42
N ALA A 24 -7.82 7.22 12.53
CA ALA A 24 -8.47 6.17 13.31
C ALA A 24 -8.38 6.40 14.83
N GLY A 25 -7.50 7.30 15.28
CA GLY A 25 -7.35 7.64 16.69
C GLY A 25 -6.78 6.47 17.49
N THR A 26 -7.57 5.89 18.38
CA THR A 26 -7.17 4.74 19.21
C THR A 26 -7.43 3.39 18.54
N ALA A 27 -8.13 3.36 17.41
CA ALA A 27 -8.38 2.13 16.68
C ALA A 27 -7.15 1.67 15.89
N GLU A 28 -6.93 0.36 15.83
CA GLU A 28 -5.92 -0.23 14.97
C GLU A 28 -6.31 -0.07 13.49
N THR A 29 -5.32 0.27 12.65
CA THR A 29 -5.54 0.48 11.22
C THR A 29 -4.90 -0.63 10.40
N GLY A 30 -5.72 -1.59 10.00
CA GLY A 30 -5.28 -2.69 9.13
C GLY A 30 -5.06 -2.25 7.68
N ALA A 31 -3.96 -2.70 7.08
CA ALA A 31 -3.71 -2.58 5.64
C ALA A 31 -4.21 -3.82 4.90
N VAL A 32 -5.33 -3.70 4.17
CA VAL A 32 -5.85 -4.81 3.37
C VAL A 32 -5.06 -4.90 2.06
N VAL A 33 -4.38 -6.03 1.82
CA VAL A 33 -3.52 -6.24 0.63
C VAL A 33 -4.03 -7.36 -0.29
N LYS A 34 -5.35 -7.58 -0.33
CA LYS A 34 -5.97 -8.61 -1.19
C LYS A 34 -5.67 -8.37 -2.68
N ALA A 35 -5.79 -9.43 -3.49
CA ALA A 35 -5.59 -9.38 -4.93
C ALA A 35 -4.23 -8.75 -5.34
N ASN A 36 -3.13 -9.27 -4.75
CA ASN A 36 -1.78 -8.78 -5.01
C ASN A 36 -1.60 -7.29 -4.67
N ALA A 37 -2.11 -6.86 -3.50
CA ALA A 37 -2.23 -5.46 -3.13
C ALA A 37 -2.97 -4.63 -4.19
N TYR A 38 -4.15 -5.10 -4.62
CA TYR A 38 -4.95 -4.48 -5.70
C TYR A 38 -4.18 -4.29 -7.02
N GLY A 39 -3.30 -5.23 -7.35
CA GLY A 39 -2.47 -5.21 -8.56
C GLY A 39 -1.18 -4.38 -8.46
N LEU A 40 -0.87 -3.81 -7.28
CA LEU A 40 0.33 -2.98 -7.07
C LEU A 40 1.58 -3.81 -6.73
N GLY A 41 1.42 -5.10 -6.42
CA GLY A 41 2.50 -6.03 -6.08
C GLY A 41 2.68 -6.21 -4.59
N VAL A 42 2.07 -7.26 -4.03
CA VAL A 42 2.03 -7.53 -2.58
C VAL A 42 3.42 -7.79 -1.99
N GLU A 43 4.32 -8.40 -2.76
CA GLU A 43 5.69 -8.69 -2.30
C GLU A 43 6.49 -7.44 -1.93
N ARG A 44 6.15 -6.29 -2.52
CA ARG A 44 6.76 -4.99 -2.18
C ARG A 44 5.88 -4.18 -1.23
N VAL A 45 4.57 -4.22 -1.42
CA VAL A 45 3.62 -3.40 -0.63
C VAL A 45 3.49 -3.91 0.80
N ALA A 46 3.38 -5.23 1.02
CA ALA A 46 3.16 -5.77 2.37
C ALA A 46 4.36 -5.51 3.30
N PRO A 47 5.63 -5.73 2.91
CA PRO A 47 6.78 -5.40 3.76
C PRO A 47 6.95 -3.90 4.01
N ALA A 48 6.53 -3.04 3.07
CA ALA A 48 6.59 -1.59 3.25
C ALA A 48 5.59 -1.08 4.31
N LEU A 49 4.55 -1.86 4.62
CA LEU A 49 3.50 -1.54 5.59
C LEU A 49 3.65 -2.31 6.92
N ALA A 50 4.78 -2.99 7.12
CA ALA A 50 5.10 -3.75 8.34
C ALA A 50 5.62 -2.86 9.47
#